data_AF-A0AA42B1Z6-F1
#
_entry.id   AF-A0AA42B1Z6-F1
#
_cell.length_a   1.000
_cell.length_b   1.000
_cell.length_c   1.000
_cell.angle_alpha   90.00
_cell.angle_beta   90.00
_cell.angle_gamma   90.00
#
_symmetry.space_group_name_H-M   'P 1'
#
loop_
_entity.id
_entity.type
_entity.pdbx_description
1 polymer ?
#
loop_
_entity_poly.entity_id
_entity_poly.type
_entity_poly.pdbx_seq_one_letter_code
_entity_poly.pdbx_strand_id
1 'polypeptide(L)'
;MSSKIIPMFFIIFSLYQLSLVLCSGNSGGNVCPANNKKDFDFFYFVQQWPGSYCNTKHRRCCYPSTGRLAQNFGIHGLWPTYKTGTYPSNCDPHRPFRLWQISQDLKSRMERDWPTLTCPSSDGTKFWSHEWNKHGTCSGSSFDELKYFETALNLKKKFNLLRILENAGITPNGELYSLSNIEEAIREATGFSPGIQCNMKGSSSQHQLYQVYMCVDNKTGSHFIECPLLPNGGCPSEIEFPSFIIQWWNY
;
A
#
# COMPACT_ATOMS: atom_id res chain seq x y z
N MET A 1 -53.95 -62.99 1.09
CA MET A 1 -54.52 -61.94 0.22
C MET A 1 -53.47 -61.56 -0.80
N SER A 2 -53.82 -61.74 -2.07
CA SER A 2 -53.00 -61.46 -3.25
C SER A 2 -52.82 -59.95 -3.43
N SER A 3 -51.62 -59.51 -3.83
CA SER A 3 -51.41 -58.51 -4.90
C SER A 3 -49.90 -58.31 -5.13
N LYS A 4 -49.42 -58.81 -6.27
CA LYS A 4 -48.12 -58.53 -6.88
C LYS A 4 -48.19 -57.20 -7.64
N ILE A 5 -47.18 -56.34 -7.53
CA ILE A 5 -46.72 -55.46 -8.63
C ILE A 5 -45.18 -55.35 -8.55
N ILE A 6 -44.51 -55.57 -9.68
CA ILE A 6 -43.04 -55.57 -9.89
C ILE A 6 -42.60 -54.23 -10.54
N PRO A 7 -41.31 -53.99 -10.85
CA PRO A 7 -40.41 -53.04 -10.18
C PRO A 7 -40.11 -51.80 -11.04
N MET A 8 -39.36 -50.83 -10.52
CA MET A 8 -38.62 -49.92 -11.41
C MET A 8 -37.23 -49.62 -10.86
N PHE A 9 -36.25 -50.26 -11.50
CA PHE A 9 -34.83 -49.95 -11.40
C PHE A 9 -34.59 -48.49 -11.82
N PHE A 10 -33.97 -47.69 -10.97
CA PHE A 10 -33.31 -46.46 -11.39
C PHE A 10 -31.81 -46.59 -11.13
N ILE A 11 -31.08 -46.65 -12.24
CA ILE A 11 -29.63 -46.63 -12.34
C ILE A 11 -29.17 -45.21 -12.01
N ILE A 12 -28.33 -45.05 -10.99
CA ILE A 12 -27.67 -43.77 -10.68
C ILE A 12 -26.43 -43.66 -11.58
N PHE A 13 -26.54 -42.96 -12.70
CA PHE A 13 -25.39 -42.52 -13.49
C PHE A 13 -24.95 -41.12 -13.03
N SER A 14 -23.69 -41.04 -12.62
CA SER A 14 -22.96 -39.82 -12.31
C SER A 14 -22.91 -38.88 -13.52
N LEU A 15 -23.37 -37.63 -13.35
CA LEU A 15 -23.23 -36.57 -14.33
C LEU A 15 -22.17 -35.56 -13.85
N TYR A 16 -20.95 -35.72 -14.34
CA TYR A 16 -20.02 -34.60 -14.50
C TYR A 16 -20.66 -33.63 -15.52
N GLN A 17 -21.19 -32.50 -15.04
CA GLN A 17 -21.63 -31.41 -15.90
C GLN A 17 -20.40 -30.66 -16.42
N LEU A 18 -19.98 -31.01 -17.64
CA LEU A 18 -19.09 -30.17 -18.44
C LEU A 18 -19.94 -29.01 -18.98
N SER A 19 -19.89 -27.86 -18.33
CA SER A 19 -20.60 -26.66 -18.80
C SER A 19 -19.96 -26.15 -20.10
N LEU A 20 -20.56 -26.51 -21.22
CA LEU A 20 -20.36 -25.86 -22.53
C LEU A 20 -20.89 -24.42 -22.44
N VAL A 21 -19.99 -23.44 -22.51
CA VAL A 21 -20.37 -22.03 -22.67
C VAL A 21 -20.81 -21.83 -24.13
N LEU A 22 -22.11 -21.77 -24.36
CA LEU A 22 -22.68 -21.41 -25.65
C LEU A 22 -22.69 -19.89 -25.81
N CYS A 23 -21.85 -19.35 -26.69
CA CYS A 23 -22.05 -18.01 -27.24
C CYS A 23 -23.29 -18.04 -28.14
N SER A 24 -24.39 -17.44 -27.69
CA SER A 24 -25.56 -17.21 -28.54
C SER A 24 -25.29 -15.98 -29.40
N GLY A 25 -24.94 -16.19 -30.68
CA GLY A 25 -24.82 -15.11 -31.65
C GLY A 25 -26.19 -14.70 -32.17
N ASN A 26 -26.64 -13.50 -31.81
CA ASN A 26 -27.67 -12.80 -32.56
C ASN A 26 -27.12 -11.42 -32.95
N SER A 27 -27.25 -11.09 -34.22
CA SER A 27 -26.77 -9.88 -34.89
C SER A 27 -27.13 -8.60 -34.13
N GLY A 28 -26.13 -7.97 -33.49
CA GLY A 28 -26.25 -6.67 -32.83
C GLY A 28 -25.47 -6.57 -31.52
N GLY A 29 -24.14 -6.52 -31.60
CA GLY A 29 -23.25 -6.21 -30.47
C GLY A 29 -22.89 -7.40 -29.58
N ASN A 30 -21.68 -7.92 -29.74
CA ASN A 30 -21.11 -8.89 -28.81
C ASN A 30 -20.80 -8.19 -27.47
N VAL A 31 -21.74 -8.19 -26.52
CA VAL A 31 -21.42 -7.93 -25.11
C VAL A 31 -21.14 -9.27 -24.45
N CYS A 32 -19.88 -9.68 -24.48
CA CYS A 32 -19.40 -10.68 -23.53
C CYS A 32 -19.60 -10.09 -22.11
N PRO A 33 -20.11 -10.85 -21.12
CA PRO A 33 -20.06 -10.38 -19.75
C PRO A 33 -18.61 -10.05 -19.43
N ALA A 34 -18.35 -8.81 -19.01
CA ALA A 34 -17.03 -8.38 -18.61
C ALA A 34 -16.51 -9.40 -17.61
N ASN A 35 -15.39 -10.05 -17.94
CA ASN A 35 -14.68 -10.89 -17.00
C ASN A 35 -14.40 -9.98 -15.79
N ASN A 36 -15.13 -10.14 -14.70
CA ASN A 36 -14.83 -9.52 -13.41
C ASN A 36 -13.54 -10.17 -12.89
N LYS A 37 -12.42 -9.91 -13.57
CA LYS A 37 -11.10 -10.09 -13.00
C LYS A 37 -11.10 -9.18 -11.77
N LYS A 38 -10.91 -9.77 -10.59
CA LYS A 38 -10.57 -8.95 -9.42
C LYS A 38 -9.29 -8.20 -9.78
N ASP A 39 -9.39 -6.87 -9.85
CA ASP A 39 -8.28 -6.01 -10.26
C ASP A 39 -7.06 -6.16 -9.32
N PHE A 40 -7.30 -6.50 -8.05
CA PHE A 40 -6.31 -6.84 -7.00
C PHE A 40 -7.02 -7.35 -5.73
N ASP A 41 -6.27 -7.86 -4.74
CA ASP A 41 -6.85 -8.49 -3.53
C ASP A 41 -6.85 -7.59 -2.28
N PHE A 42 -5.82 -6.76 -2.10
CA PHE A 42 -5.67 -5.84 -0.98
C PHE A 42 -4.69 -4.72 -1.35
N PHE A 43 -4.65 -3.64 -0.58
CA PHE A 43 -3.60 -2.64 -0.72
C PHE A 43 -2.51 -2.85 0.33
N TYR A 44 -1.25 -2.66 -0.06
CA TYR A 44 -0.24 -2.21 0.89
C TYR A 44 -0.31 -0.70 1.04
N PHE A 45 -0.55 -0.23 2.26
CA PHE A 45 -0.32 1.16 2.64
C PHE A 45 1.08 1.26 3.23
N VAL A 46 1.96 1.99 2.53
CA VAL A 46 3.39 2.04 2.83
C VAL A 46 3.77 3.43 3.31
N GLN A 47 4.35 3.49 4.49
CA GLN A 47 4.94 4.70 5.06
C GLN A 47 6.46 4.54 5.14
N GLN A 48 7.20 5.63 4.93
CA GLN A 48 8.66 5.66 4.98
C GLN A 48 9.17 6.67 6.01
N TRP A 49 10.28 6.33 6.66
CA TRP A 49 10.99 7.23 7.56
C TRP A 49 12.00 8.10 6.81
N PRO A 50 11.87 9.45 6.82
CA PRO A 50 12.79 10.34 6.11
C PRO A 50 14.25 10.22 6.57
N GLY A 51 14.50 9.98 7.86
CA GLY A 51 15.85 9.79 8.39
C GLY A 51 16.58 8.63 7.72
N SER A 52 15.90 7.49 7.61
CA SER A 52 16.41 6.31 6.90
C SER A 52 16.43 6.49 5.38
N TYR A 53 15.61 7.40 4.85
CA TYR A 53 15.71 7.75 3.43
C TYR A 53 17.04 8.47 3.15
N CYS A 54 17.34 9.50 3.95
CA CYS A 54 18.43 10.44 3.71
C CYS A 54 19.79 9.97 4.24
N ASN A 55 19.82 8.95 5.10
CA ASN A 55 21.05 8.44 5.72
C ASN A 55 21.56 7.15 5.06
N THR A 56 21.78 7.16 3.74
CA THR A 56 22.28 5.99 2.99
C THR A 56 23.45 6.37 2.07
N LYS A 57 24.39 5.45 1.83
CA LYS A 57 25.65 5.75 1.09
C LYS A 57 25.44 6.08 -0.39
N HIS A 58 24.48 5.43 -1.03
CA HIS A 58 24.33 5.46 -2.49
C HIS A 58 23.17 6.32 -3.00
N ARG A 59 22.44 7.00 -2.09
CA ARG A 59 21.29 7.81 -2.45
C ARG A 59 21.46 9.23 -1.95
N ARG A 60 21.32 10.18 -2.87
CA ARG A 60 21.18 11.60 -2.54
C ARG A 60 19.76 11.84 -2.02
N CYS A 61 19.65 12.67 -1.00
CA CYS A 61 18.38 13.17 -0.47
C CYS A 61 18.31 14.67 -0.64
N CYS A 62 17.17 15.16 -1.11
CA CYS A 62 16.88 16.58 -1.25
C CYS A 62 15.53 16.85 -0.60
N TYR A 63 15.45 17.90 0.23
CA TYR A 63 14.16 18.28 0.83
C TYR A 63 13.22 18.88 -0.21
N PRO A 64 11.88 18.73 -0.03
CA PRO A 64 10.90 19.31 -0.94
C PRO A 64 11.09 20.82 -1.10
N SER A 65 10.87 21.33 -2.31
CA SER A 65 11.01 22.77 -2.60
C SER A 65 9.91 23.61 -1.92
N THR A 66 8.86 22.95 -1.44
CA THR A 66 7.76 23.58 -0.69
C THR A 66 8.16 23.93 0.74
N GLY A 67 9.30 23.42 1.24
CA GLY A 67 9.69 23.53 2.65
C GLY A 67 8.76 22.79 3.61
N ARG A 68 7.76 22.08 3.08
CA ARG A 68 6.77 21.34 3.86
C ARG A 68 7.25 19.91 4.00
N LEU A 69 7.92 19.64 5.11
CA LEU A 69 8.30 18.30 5.53
C LEU A 69 8.01 18.19 7.02
N ALA A 70 7.31 17.15 7.44
CA ALA A 70 7.09 16.86 8.85
C ALA A 70 8.20 15.96 9.40
N GLN A 71 8.52 16.12 10.68
CA GLN A 71 9.39 15.20 11.42
C GLN A 71 8.59 13.96 11.80
N ASN A 72 8.06 13.27 10.79
CA ASN A 72 7.17 12.12 10.91
C ASN A 72 7.41 11.19 9.73
N PHE A 73 6.86 9.98 9.79
CA PHE A 73 6.75 9.13 8.61
C PHE A 73 5.98 9.86 7.51
N GLY A 74 6.46 9.75 6.27
CA GLY A 74 5.75 10.19 5.07
C GLY A 74 5.13 9.00 4.35
N ILE A 75 4.05 9.21 3.61
CA ILE A 75 3.49 8.20 2.72
C ILE A 75 4.50 7.92 1.60
N HIS A 76 4.74 6.64 1.32
CA HIS A 76 5.39 6.20 0.08
C HIS A 76 4.31 5.91 -0.97
N GLY A 77 3.34 5.06 -0.63
CA GLY A 77 2.21 4.82 -1.51
C GLY A 77 1.14 3.87 -1.00
N LEU A 78 0.12 3.69 -1.83
CA LEU A 78 -1.00 2.79 -1.61
C LEU A 78 -1.08 1.82 -2.79
N TRP A 79 -0.63 0.58 -2.61
CA TRP A 79 -0.31 -0.30 -3.73
C TRP A 79 -1.28 -1.48 -3.83
N PRO A 80 -2.14 -1.53 -4.87
CA PRO A 80 -2.88 -2.73 -5.24
C PRO A 80 -1.96 -3.95 -5.28
N THR A 81 -2.32 -5.03 -4.59
CA THR A 81 -1.49 -6.23 -4.44
C THR A 81 -2.34 -7.50 -4.52
N TYR A 82 -1.77 -8.56 -5.11
CA TYR A 82 -2.37 -9.89 -5.13
C TYR A 82 -1.87 -10.74 -3.95
N LYS A 83 -2.70 -11.67 -3.49
CA LYS A 83 -2.30 -12.62 -2.41
C LYS A 83 -1.14 -13.54 -2.79
N THR A 84 -0.84 -13.66 -4.08
CA THR A 84 0.32 -14.37 -4.61
C THR A 84 1.66 -13.65 -4.35
N GLY A 85 1.63 -12.40 -3.86
CA GLY A 85 2.80 -11.55 -3.64
C GLY A 85 3.23 -10.73 -4.87
N THR A 86 2.58 -10.92 -6.01
CA THR A 86 2.72 -10.04 -7.19
C THR A 86 1.77 -8.86 -7.10
N TYR A 87 1.94 -7.85 -7.97
CA TYR A 87 1.07 -6.68 -8.01
C TYR A 87 0.81 -6.23 -9.46
N PRO A 88 -0.38 -5.69 -9.75
CA PRO A 88 -0.64 -5.03 -11.01
C PRO A 88 0.10 -3.68 -11.07
N SER A 89 0.52 -3.24 -12.26
CA SER A 89 1.19 -1.96 -12.44
C SER A 89 0.90 -1.33 -13.80
N ASN A 90 0.87 0.00 -13.86
CA ASN A 90 0.66 0.78 -15.08
C ASN A 90 -0.62 0.36 -15.85
N CYS A 91 -1.73 0.20 -15.11
CA CYS A 91 -2.92 -0.48 -15.62
C CYS A 91 -3.75 0.33 -16.63
N ASP A 92 -3.66 1.66 -16.59
CA ASP A 92 -4.42 2.52 -17.50
C ASP A 92 -3.61 3.74 -17.97
N PRO A 93 -3.00 3.69 -19.16
CA PRO A 93 -2.26 4.83 -19.72
C PRO A 93 -3.18 5.99 -20.16
N HIS A 94 -4.50 5.79 -20.25
CA HIS A 94 -5.47 6.82 -20.64
C HIS A 94 -6.00 7.63 -19.44
N ARG A 95 -5.63 7.25 -18.22
CA ARG A 95 -5.90 7.97 -16.97
C ARG A 95 -4.60 8.55 -16.37
N PRO A 96 -3.86 9.41 -17.07
CA PRO A 96 -2.65 10.01 -16.51
C PRO A 96 -3.01 10.92 -15.33
N PHE A 97 -2.05 11.10 -14.41
CA PHE A 97 -2.18 12.03 -13.30
C PHE A 97 -2.51 13.45 -13.77
N ARG A 98 -3.51 14.08 -13.15
CA ARG A 98 -4.04 15.40 -13.52
C ARG A 98 -4.06 16.30 -12.29
N LEU A 99 -2.95 17.01 -12.07
CA LEU A 99 -2.80 17.95 -10.95
C LEU A 99 -3.98 18.94 -10.77
N TRP A 100 -4.67 19.33 -11.84
CA TRP A 100 -5.83 20.22 -11.78
C TRP A 100 -7.08 19.60 -11.10
N GLN A 101 -7.14 18.27 -10.94
CA GLN A 101 -8.16 17.57 -10.15
C GLN A 101 -7.88 17.61 -8.65
N ILE A 102 -6.64 17.91 -8.25
CA ILE A 102 -6.23 17.97 -6.86
C ILE A 102 -6.56 19.37 -6.31
N SER A 103 -7.44 19.43 -5.31
CA SER A 103 -7.77 20.68 -4.63
C SER A 103 -6.55 21.25 -3.89
N GLN A 104 -6.54 22.56 -3.62
CA GLN A 104 -5.43 23.19 -2.90
C GLN A 104 -5.26 22.63 -1.47
N ASP A 105 -6.36 22.28 -0.79
CA ASP A 105 -6.31 21.62 0.52
C ASP A 105 -5.66 20.25 0.43
N LEU A 106 -6.07 19.44 -0.55
CA LEU A 106 -5.51 18.11 -0.75
C LEU A 106 -4.03 18.19 -1.10
N LYS A 107 -3.65 19.08 -2.03
CA LYS A 107 -2.25 19.33 -2.38
C LYS A 107 -1.42 19.72 -1.15
N SER A 108 -1.93 20.62 -0.31
CA SER A 108 -1.25 21.04 0.92
C SER A 108 -1.00 19.86 1.89
N ARG A 109 -1.97 18.94 2.00
CA ARG A 109 -1.81 17.70 2.77
C ARG A 109 -0.79 16.75 2.12
N MET A 110 -0.82 16.60 0.79
CA MET A 110 0.14 15.78 0.04
C MET A 110 1.58 16.29 0.20
N GLU A 111 1.80 17.60 0.12
CA GLU A 111 3.13 18.20 0.34
C GLU A 111 3.70 17.86 1.71
N ARG A 112 2.87 17.91 2.77
CA ARG A 112 3.29 17.64 4.14
C ARG A 112 3.46 16.14 4.44
N ASP A 113 2.47 15.35 4.04
CA ASP A 113 2.31 13.96 4.51
C ASP A 113 2.73 12.92 3.46
N TRP A 114 2.91 13.32 2.19
CA TRP A 114 3.42 12.49 1.09
C TRP A 114 4.60 13.18 0.33
N PRO A 115 5.64 13.63 1.04
CA PRO A 115 6.72 14.42 0.44
C PRO A 115 7.62 13.57 -0.46
N THR A 116 8.23 14.21 -1.45
CA THR A 116 9.36 13.64 -2.19
C THR A 116 10.68 13.96 -1.47
N LEU A 117 11.61 13.00 -1.47
CA LEU A 117 12.97 13.20 -0.97
C LEU A 117 14.02 12.98 -2.08
N THR A 118 13.57 12.87 -3.33
CA THR A 118 14.44 12.67 -4.50
C THR A 118 15.14 13.96 -4.89
N CYS A 119 16.32 13.84 -5.51
CA CYS A 119 17.07 14.97 -6.04
C CYS A 119 16.88 15.10 -7.56
N PRO A 120 16.85 16.34 -8.11
CA PRO A 120 16.89 17.62 -7.38
C PRO A 120 15.60 17.89 -6.59
N SER A 121 15.67 18.84 -5.66
CA SER A 121 14.51 19.30 -4.88
C SER A 121 13.32 19.62 -5.79
N SER A 122 12.12 19.20 -5.41
CA SER A 122 10.89 19.39 -6.17
C SER A 122 9.66 19.44 -5.26
N ASP A 123 8.51 19.77 -5.84
CA ASP A 123 7.24 19.98 -5.14
C ASP A 123 6.47 18.69 -4.82
N GLY A 124 6.95 17.53 -5.28
CA GLY A 124 6.29 16.23 -5.12
C GLY A 124 5.44 15.80 -6.31
N THR A 125 5.10 16.71 -7.24
CA THR A 125 4.18 16.42 -8.36
C THR A 125 4.62 15.22 -9.21
N LYS A 126 5.92 15.11 -9.49
CA LYS A 126 6.48 13.96 -10.24
C LYS A 126 6.34 12.64 -9.48
N PHE A 127 6.49 12.68 -8.16
CA PHE A 127 6.37 11.50 -7.32
C PHE A 127 4.92 11.05 -7.22
N TRP A 128 3.98 11.96 -6.98
CA TRP A 128 2.55 11.64 -6.99
C TRP A 128 2.09 11.14 -8.35
N SER A 129 2.59 11.74 -9.44
CA SER A 129 2.32 11.24 -10.79
C SER A 129 2.84 9.82 -11.00
N HIS A 130 4.01 9.48 -10.46
CA HIS A 130 4.55 8.12 -10.52
C HIS A 130 3.65 7.14 -9.77
N GLU A 131 3.31 7.45 -8.52
CA GLU A 131 2.46 6.59 -7.67
C GLU A 131 1.07 6.40 -8.29
N TRP A 132 0.47 7.46 -8.83
CA TRP A 132 -0.81 7.35 -9.52
C TRP A 132 -0.71 6.49 -10.78
N ASN A 133 0.20 6.82 -11.70
CA ASN A 133 0.29 6.13 -12.99
C ASN A 133 0.64 4.64 -12.81
N LYS A 134 1.54 4.32 -11.87
CA LYS A 134 2.01 2.96 -11.63
C LYS A 134 1.05 2.15 -10.77
N HIS A 135 0.49 2.73 -9.71
CA HIS A 135 -0.31 2.00 -8.71
C HIS A 135 -1.77 2.46 -8.66
N GLY A 136 -2.01 3.77 -8.64
CA GLY A 136 -3.36 4.34 -8.58
C GLY A 136 -4.28 3.87 -9.72
N THR A 137 -3.77 3.82 -10.96
CA THR A 137 -4.52 3.32 -12.13
C THR A 137 -4.96 1.85 -12.00
N CYS A 138 -4.32 1.08 -11.12
CA CYS A 138 -4.64 -0.32 -10.84
C CYS A 138 -5.62 -0.52 -9.67
N SER A 139 -6.11 0.56 -9.06
CA SER A 139 -7.01 0.50 -7.89
C SER A 139 -8.47 0.19 -8.24
N GLY A 140 -8.72 -0.31 -9.45
CA GLY A 140 -10.05 -0.63 -9.96
C GLY A 140 -10.93 0.61 -10.22
N SER A 141 -12.17 0.36 -10.65
CA SER A 141 -13.13 1.43 -10.98
C SER A 141 -13.64 2.22 -9.77
N SER A 142 -13.45 1.69 -8.56
CA SER A 142 -13.93 2.31 -7.32
C SER A 142 -13.02 3.43 -6.79
N PHE A 143 -11.86 3.64 -7.41
CA PHE A 143 -10.88 4.66 -7.04
C PHE A 143 -10.54 5.51 -8.26
N ASP A 144 -11.02 6.75 -8.25
CA ASP A 144 -10.49 7.80 -9.10
C ASP A 144 -9.24 8.44 -8.48
N GLU A 145 -8.64 9.40 -9.20
CA GLU A 145 -7.41 10.07 -8.76
C GLU A 145 -7.58 10.72 -7.39
N LEU A 146 -8.67 11.48 -7.22
CA LEU A 146 -8.97 12.19 -5.99
C LEU A 146 -9.11 11.22 -4.81
N LYS A 147 -9.95 10.20 -4.98
CA LYS A 147 -10.22 9.22 -3.93
C LYS A 147 -8.99 8.41 -3.55
N TYR A 148 -8.11 8.08 -4.51
CA TYR A 148 -6.85 7.39 -4.21
C TYR A 148 -5.96 8.18 -3.25
N PHE A 149 -5.72 9.47 -3.55
CA PHE A 149 -4.90 10.33 -2.69
C PHE A 149 -5.57 10.64 -1.35
N GLU A 150 -6.87 10.91 -1.35
CA GLU A 150 -7.64 11.12 -0.11
C GLU A 150 -7.60 9.90 0.80
N THR A 151 -7.73 8.71 0.22
CA THR A 151 -7.67 7.44 0.95
C THR A 151 -6.33 7.28 1.67
N ALA A 152 -5.22 7.42 0.95
CA ALA A 152 -3.88 7.30 1.54
C ALA A 152 -3.64 8.34 2.66
N LEU A 153 -4.09 9.58 2.46
CA LEU A 153 -3.95 10.64 3.48
C LEU A 153 -4.85 10.42 4.69
N ASN A 154 -6.06 9.88 4.49
CA ASN A 154 -6.96 9.55 5.59
C ASN A 154 -6.41 8.37 6.40
N LEU A 155 -5.83 7.35 5.74
CA LEU A 155 -5.10 6.27 6.39
C LEU A 155 -3.92 6.81 7.21
N LYS A 156 -3.10 7.70 6.64
CA LYS A 156 -1.99 8.35 7.35
C LYS A 156 -2.42 9.10 8.59
N LYS A 157 -3.53 9.84 8.50
CA LYS A 157 -4.10 10.58 9.63
C LYS A 157 -4.59 9.65 10.74
N LYS A 158 -5.23 8.54 10.37
CA LYS A 158 -5.73 7.51 11.30
C LYS A 158 -4.59 6.72 11.94
N PHE A 159 -3.53 6.45 11.18
CA PHE A 159 -2.36 5.67 11.58
C PHE A 159 -1.14 6.57 11.74
N ASN A 160 -1.13 7.36 12.82
CA ASN A 160 0.03 8.15 13.19
C ASN A 160 1.13 7.24 13.77
N LEU A 161 1.87 6.60 12.87
CA LEU A 161 2.89 5.61 13.17
C LEU A 161 3.96 6.12 14.15
N LEU A 162 4.44 7.35 13.98
CA LEU A 162 5.43 7.91 14.92
C LEU A 162 4.88 7.96 16.34
N ARG A 163 3.65 8.47 16.53
CA ARG A 163 3.03 8.55 17.86
C ARG A 163 2.79 7.16 18.47
N ILE A 164 2.46 6.16 17.66
CA ILE A 164 2.29 4.78 18.12
C ILE A 164 3.60 4.25 18.71
N LEU A 165 4.70 4.43 17.97
CA LEU A 165 6.03 4.01 18.43
C LEU A 165 6.47 4.80 19.68
N GLU A 166 6.28 6.12 19.70
CA GLU A 166 6.61 6.97 20.85
C GLU A 166 5.85 6.56 22.12
N ASN A 167 4.56 6.23 22.01
CA ASN A 167 3.77 5.74 23.13
C ASN A 167 4.31 4.42 23.72
N ALA A 168 5.03 3.63 22.92
CA ALA A 168 5.71 2.41 23.33
C ALA A 168 7.18 2.65 23.76
N GLY A 169 7.62 3.91 23.85
CA GLY A 169 9.01 4.26 24.20
C GLY A 169 10.01 4.10 23.06
N ILE A 170 9.54 3.89 21.82
CA ILE A 170 10.37 3.74 20.62
C ILE A 170 10.40 5.09 19.91
N THR A 171 11.53 5.79 20.02
CA THR A 171 11.67 7.16 19.51
C THR A 171 12.78 7.25 18.45
N PRO A 172 12.72 8.18 17.49
CA PRO A 172 13.77 8.36 16.50
C PRO A 172 14.99 9.07 17.11
N ASN A 173 15.71 8.38 17.99
CA ASN A 173 16.85 8.90 18.76
C ASN A 173 18.21 8.33 18.29
N GLY A 174 18.20 7.44 17.30
CA GLY A 174 19.41 6.75 16.81
C GLY A 174 19.80 5.50 17.61
N GLU A 175 18.97 5.08 18.57
CA GLU A 175 19.18 3.83 19.29
C GLU A 175 18.71 2.61 18.50
N LEU A 176 19.14 1.43 18.96
CA LEU A 176 18.69 0.14 18.47
C LEU A 176 17.44 -0.30 19.22
N TYR A 177 16.48 -0.81 18.47
CA TYR A 177 15.25 -1.39 18.98
C TYR A 177 15.10 -2.80 18.44
N SER A 178 14.57 -3.69 19.29
CA SER A 178 14.16 -5.01 18.84
C SER A 178 13.06 -4.88 17.78
N LEU A 179 13.21 -5.62 16.69
CA LEU A 179 12.23 -5.68 15.61
C LEU A 179 10.86 -6.15 16.14
N SER A 180 10.83 -7.14 17.03
CA SER A 180 9.59 -7.65 17.61
C SER A 180 8.87 -6.59 18.45
N ASN A 181 9.60 -5.72 19.15
CA ASN A 181 8.99 -4.64 19.94
C ASN A 181 8.34 -3.59 19.04
N ILE A 182 8.96 -3.28 17.88
CA ILE A 182 8.37 -2.38 16.88
C ILE A 182 7.09 -3.00 16.30
N GLU A 183 7.14 -4.27 15.91
CA GLU A 183 5.99 -4.99 15.35
C GLU A 183 4.84 -5.09 16.36
N GLU A 184 5.15 -5.38 17.62
CA GLU A 184 4.18 -5.49 18.70
C GLU A 184 3.53 -4.15 19.03
N ALA A 185 4.30 -3.07 19.18
CA ALA A 185 3.75 -1.74 19.43
C ALA A 185 2.72 -1.32 18.36
N ILE A 186 3.01 -1.61 17.09
CA ILE A 186 2.09 -1.34 15.99
C ILE A 186 0.89 -2.28 16.01
N ARG A 187 1.10 -3.58 16.27
CA ARG A 187 0.02 -4.58 16.35
C ARG A 187 -0.95 -4.26 17.49
N GLU A 188 -0.46 -3.90 18.68
CA GLU A 188 -1.30 -3.52 19.81
C GLU A 188 -2.14 -2.27 19.51
N ALA A 189 -1.54 -1.27 18.85
CA ALA A 189 -2.24 -0.02 18.53
C ALA A 189 -3.26 -0.17 17.39
N THR A 190 -3.04 -1.10 16.45
CA THR A 190 -3.86 -1.21 15.24
C THR A 190 -4.73 -2.45 15.17
N GLY A 191 -4.41 -3.49 15.95
CA GLY A 191 -5.00 -4.82 15.87
C GLY A 191 -4.45 -5.71 14.76
N PHE A 192 -3.47 -5.25 13.96
CA PHE A 192 -2.97 -5.96 12.77
C PHE A 192 -1.45 -5.98 12.72
N SER A 193 -0.88 -7.07 12.21
CA SER A 193 0.58 -7.21 12.10
C SER A 193 1.14 -6.31 10.99
N PRO A 194 2.15 -5.46 11.27
CA PRO A 194 2.83 -4.70 10.23
C PRO A 194 3.86 -5.55 9.48
N GLY A 195 4.22 -5.12 8.28
CA GLY A 195 5.48 -5.52 7.63
C GLY A 195 6.52 -4.43 7.83
N ILE A 196 7.73 -4.79 8.24
CA ILE A 196 8.81 -3.83 8.45
C ILE A 196 9.89 -4.04 7.41
N GLN A 197 10.27 -2.98 6.69
CA GLN A 197 11.40 -2.99 5.78
C GLN A 197 12.54 -2.15 6.32
N CYS A 198 13.75 -2.70 6.21
CA CYS A 198 14.98 -2.06 6.62
C CYS A 198 15.86 -1.69 5.43
N ASN A 199 16.69 -0.67 5.61
CA ASN A 199 17.80 -0.42 4.72
C ASN A 199 19.09 -0.25 5.53
N MET A 200 20.22 -0.05 4.85
CA MET A 200 21.52 0.11 5.49
C MET A 200 21.87 1.59 5.67
N LYS A 201 22.27 1.94 6.89
CA LYS A 201 22.84 3.25 7.21
C LYS A 201 24.24 3.38 6.65
N GLY A 202 24.41 4.39 5.78
CA GLY A 202 25.71 4.85 5.30
C GLY A 202 26.76 3.74 5.07
N SER A 203 27.91 3.89 5.73
CA SER A 203 29.04 2.95 5.71
C SER A 203 29.09 2.01 6.92
N SER A 204 28.14 2.08 7.85
CA SER A 204 28.24 1.42 9.17
C SER A 204 27.67 0.00 9.20
N SER A 205 27.24 -0.57 8.07
CA SER A 205 26.55 -1.88 7.98
C SER A 205 25.34 -2.05 8.91
N GLN A 206 24.88 -0.97 9.54
CA GLN A 206 23.79 -0.95 10.50
C GLN A 206 22.46 -0.92 9.75
N HIS A 207 21.56 -1.83 10.09
CA HIS A 207 20.20 -1.81 9.56
C HIS A 207 19.37 -0.79 10.32
N GLN A 208 18.56 -0.03 9.60
CA GLN A 208 17.69 1.01 10.14
C GLN A 208 16.25 0.86 9.64
N LEU A 209 15.28 1.21 10.49
CA LEU A 209 13.85 1.20 10.19
C LEU A 209 13.56 2.11 9.00
N TYR A 210 13.19 1.56 7.85
CA TYR A 210 13.02 2.33 6.62
C TYR A 210 11.56 2.51 6.23
N GLN A 211 10.81 1.42 6.04
CA GLN A 211 9.40 1.48 5.67
C GLN A 211 8.55 0.55 6.53
N VAL A 212 7.29 0.94 6.72
CA VAL A 212 6.27 0.15 7.41
C VAL A 212 5.09 -0.06 6.48
N TYR A 213 4.67 -1.31 6.39
CA TYR A 213 3.60 -1.79 5.54
C TYR A 213 2.41 -2.19 6.40
N MET A 214 1.24 -1.66 6.09
CA MET A 214 -0.04 -2.13 6.62
C MET A 214 -0.93 -2.58 5.46
N CYS A 215 -1.74 -3.62 5.67
CA CYS A 215 -2.68 -4.05 4.63
C CYS A 215 -4.04 -3.40 4.82
N VAL A 216 -4.65 -2.97 3.71
CA VAL A 216 -5.93 -2.27 3.68
C VAL A 216 -6.90 -3.01 2.76
N ASP A 217 -8.18 -3.00 3.11
CA ASP A 217 -9.23 -3.61 2.31
C ASP A 217 -9.32 -3.00 0.90
N ASN A 218 -9.54 -3.84 -0.11
CA ASN A 218 -9.66 -3.40 -1.50
C ASN A 218 -11.03 -2.82 -1.88
N LYS A 219 -12.03 -2.89 -0.98
CA LYS A 219 -13.40 -2.46 -1.28
C LYS A 219 -13.59 -0.97 -1.05
N THR A 220 -13.14 -0.51 0.10
CA THR A 220 -13.31 0.87 0.58
C THR A 220 -12.00 1.60 0.73
N GLY A 221 -10.88 0.88 0.95
CA GLY A 221 -9.58 1.48 1.22
C GLY A 221 -9.51 2.14 2.60
N SER A 222 -10.45 1.86 3.51
CA SER A 222 -10.64 2.68 4.73
C SER A 222 -10.32 1.95 6.03
N HIS A 223 -10.16 0.63 5.99
CA HIS A 223 -9.86 -0.19 7.15
C HIS A 223 -8.62 -1.06 6.93
N PHE A 224 -7.81 -1.16 7.98
CA PHE A 224 -6.75 -2.15 8.02
C PHE A 224 -7.34 -3.56 8.11
N ILE A 225 -6.62 -4.51 7.52
CA ILE A 225 -6.91 -5.94 7.55
C ILE A 225 -5.61 -6.69 7.87
N GLU A 226 -5.74 -7.95 8.31
CA GLU A 226 -4.56 -8.79 8.45
C GLU A 226 -3.94 -9.00 7.08
N CYS A 227 -2.62 -8.82 7.00
CA CYS A 227 -1.90 -8.95 5.75
C CYS A 227 -1.94 -10.41 5.26
N PRO A 228 -2.50 -10.68 4.06
CA PRO A 228 -2.47 -12.03 3.50
C PRO A 228 -1.04 -12.54 3.26
N LEU A 229 -0.12 -11.60 3.04
CA LEU A 229 1.31 -11.81 2.89
C LEU A 229 2.00 -10.57 3.45
N LEU A 230 3.10 -10.74 4.18
CA LEU A 230 3.98 -9.66 4.60
C LEU A 230 5.22 -9.61 3.70
N PRO A 231 5.75 -8.42 3.37
CA PRO A 231 6.97 -8.32 2.57
C PRO A 231 8.17 -8.84 3.35
N ASN A 232 9.12 -9.48 2.67
CA ASN A 232 10.44 -9.73 3.25
C ASN A 232 11.22 -8.41 3.29
N GLY A 233 11.27 -7.79 4.46
CA GLY A 233 11.86 -6.48 4.64
C GLY A 233 13.36 -6.45 4.91
N GLY A 234 14.03 -7.61 5.01
CA GLY A 234 15.48 -7.68 5.21
C GLY A 234 15.96 -7.06 6.54
N CYS A 235 15.15 -7.17 7.60
CA CYS A 235 15.50 -6.65 8.91
C CYS A 235 16.15 -7.73 9.80
N PRO A 236 17.28 -7.44 10.48
CA PRO A 236 17.77 -8.26 11.58
C PRO A 236 16.92 -8.09 12.84
N SER A 237 17.24 -8.82 13.92
CA SER A 237 16.51 -8.78 15.20
C SER A 237 16.54 -7.42 15.89
N GLU A 238 17.57 -6.61 15.65
CA GLU A 238 17.71 -5.26 16.19
C GLU A 238 18.06 -4.26 15.09
N ILE A 239 17.34 -3.15 15.05
CA ILE A 239 17.46 -2.14 14.01
C ILE A 239 17.50 -0.74 14.61
N GLU A 240 18.23 0.16 13.96
CA GLU A 240 18.30 1.56 14.36
C GLU A 240 17.01 2.30 14.00
N PHE A 241 16.51 3.14 14.90
CA PHE A 241 15.54 4.17 14.55
C PHE A 241 16.24 5.54 14.48
N PRO A 242 16.75 5.94 13.30
CA PRO A 242 17.65 7.08 13.20
C PRO A 242 16.91 8.37 13.49
N SER A 243 17.60 9.30 14.13
CA SER A 243 17.09 10.65 14.29
C SER A 243 16.90 11.34 12.93
N PHE A 244 15.87 12.16 12.86
CA PHE A 244 15.61 13.01 11.70
C PHE A 244 15.20 14.36 12.25
N ILE A 245 15.96 15.41 11.99
CA ILE A 245 15.62 16.78 12.39
C ILE A 245 15.47 17.58 11.11
N ILE A 246 14.34 18.27 10.96
CA ILE A 246 14.15 19.20 9.84
C ILE A 246 15.15 20.33 10.03
N GLN A 247 16.16 20.39 9.17
CA GLN A 247 17.06 21.53 9.13
C GLN A 247 16.31 22.67 8.44
N TRP A 248 15.68 23.52 9.24
CA TRP A 248 15.26 24.85 8.80
C TRP A 248 16.54 25.65 8.55
N TRP A 249 17.03 25.65 7.32
CA TRP A 249 17.98 26.68 6.93
C TRP A 249 17.21 28.00 6.94
N ASN A 250 17.53 28.84 7.93
CA ASN A 250 17.11 30.24 7.97
C ASN A 250 17.53 30.88 6.65
N TYR A 251 16.54 31.29 5.86
CA TYR A 251 16.74 32.31 4.83
C TYR A 251 16.98 33.66 5.49
#